data_AF-C7LP16-F1
#
_entry.id   AF-C7LP16-F1
#
_cell.length_a   1.000
_cell.length_b   1.000
_cell.length_c   1.000
_cell.angle_alpha   90.00
_cell.angle_beta   90.00
_cell.angle_gamma   90.00
#
_symmetry.space_group_name_H-M   'P 1'
#
loop_
_entity.id
_entity.type
_entity.pdbx_description
1 polymer ?
#
loop_
_entity_poly.entity_id
_entity_poly.type
_entity_poly.pdbx_seq_one_letter_code
_entity_poly.pdbx_strand_id
1 'polypeptide(L)'
;MKLFTVIGARPQFIKDSAVSWAIRAENARGVGLHEVIKHTRQHFDVNISKLFFEKLYIPEPDYILGVASMGHGSMTGQRLV
;
A
#
# COMPACT_ATOMS: atom_id res chain seq x y z
N MET A 1 -13.24 2.87 12.58
CA MET A 1 -13.19 3.73 11.37
C MET A 1 -12.36 3.04 10.29
N LYS A 2 -12.69 3.17 8.99
CA LYS A 2 -11.90 2.58 7.90
C LYS A 2 -10.91 3.59 7.33
N LEU A 3 -9.65 3.19 7.16
CA LEU A 3 -8.60 3.98 6.51
C LEU A 3 -8.20 3.27 5.21
N PHE A 4 -8.27 3.98 4.08
CA PHE A 4 -7.96 3.41 2.77
C PHE A 4 -6.64 3.99 2.25
N THR A 5 -5.61 3.15 2.17
CA THR A 5 -4.26 3.55 1.80
C THR A 5 -3.93 3.05 0.40
N VAL A 6 -3.57 3.96 -0.51
CA VAL A 6 -3.19 3.62 -1.89
C VAL A 6 -1.68 3.77 -2.08
N ILE A 7 -1.02 2.68 -2.43
CA ILE A 7 0.43 2.59 -2.63
C ILE A 7 0.76 1.99 -3.99
N GLY A 8 1.96 2.22 -4.50
CA GLY A 8 2.36 1.80 -5.84
C GLY A 8 3.85 1.90 -6.15
N ALA A 9 4.61 2.67 -5.38
CA ALA A 9 6.06 2.84 -5.53
C ALA A 9 6.81 2.50 -4.24
N ARG A 10 8.06 2.02 -4.34
CA ARG A 10 8.87 1.58 -3.18
C ARG A 10 8.98 2.59 -2.03
N PRO A 11 9.19 3.90 -2.26
CA PRO A 11 9.23 4.87 -1.16
C PRO A 11 7.92 4.94 -0.37
N GLN A 12 6.79 4.56 -0.98
CA GLN A 12 5.50 4.52 -0.32
C GLN A 12 5.40 3.34 0.65
N PHE A 13 6.01 2.17 0.38
CA PHE A 13 6.02 1.05 1.33
C PHE A 13 6.73 1.41 2.63
N ILE A 14 7.87 2.11 2.52
CA ILE A 14 8.61 2.57 3.70
C ILE A 14 7.73 3.50 4.54
N LYS A 15 7.03 4.45 3.91
CA LYS A 15 6.11 5.36 4.61
C LYS A 15 4.91 4.63 5.21
N ASP A 16 4.34 3.69 4.46
CA ASP A 16 3.20 2.88 4.86
C ASP A 16 3.52 2.05 6.10
N SER A 17 4.73 1.48 6.18
CA SER A 17 5.17 0.74 7.38
C SER A 17 5.08 1.57 8.67
N ALA A 18 5.47 2.84 8.64
CA ALA A 18 5.35 3.72 9.79
C ALA A 18 3.88 4.01 10.15
N VAL A 19 3.01 4.13 9.14
CA VAL A 19 1.56 4.36 9.32
C VAL A 19 0.88 3.11 9.90
N SER A 20 1.11 1.93 9.32
CA SER A 20 0.53 0.67 9.81
C SER A 20 0.97 0.36 11.25
N TRP A 21 2.22 0.70 11.62
CA TRP A 21 2.69 0.60 13.01
C TRP A 21 1.91 1.52 13.95
N ALA A 22 1.71 2.79 13.57
CA ALA A 22 0.93 3.73 14.37
C ALA A 22 -0.53 3.27 14.52
N ILE A 23 -1.15 2.76 13.45
CA ILE A 23 -2.52 2.21 13.49
C ILE A 23 -2.61 1.03 14.48
N ARG A 24 -1.65 0.11 14.47
CA ARG A 24 -1.61 -1.00 15.43
C ARG A 24 -1.47 -0.50 16.87
N ALA A 25 -0.62 0.48 17.11
CA ALA A 25 -0.43 1.07 18.44
C ALA A 25 -1.71 1.74 18.97
N GLU A 26 -2.43 2.48 18.12
CA GLU A 26 -3.71 3.09 18.48
C GLU A 26 -4.83 2.05 18.64
N ASN A 27 -4.82 0.96 17.87
CA ASN A 27 -5.75 -0.15 18.06
C ASN A 27 -5.53 -0.88 19.39
N ALA A 28 -4.28 -1.00 19.84
CA ALA A 28 -3.98 -1.53 21.18
C ALA A 28 -4.53 -0.64 22.31
N ARG A 29 -4.83 0.64 22.01
CA ARG A 29 -5.50 1.60 22.92
C ARG A 29 -7.02 1.62 22.77
N GLY A 30 -7.59 0.81 21.88
CA GLY A 30 -9.04 0.67 21.69
C GLY A 30 -9.66 1.56 20.61
N VAL A 31 -8.86 2.22 19.76
CA VAL A 31 -9.38 3.18 18.76
C VAL A 31 -10.16 2.51 17.61
N GLY A 32 -9.90 1.24 17.29
CA GLY A 32 -10.68 0.46 16.31
C GLY A 32 -10.59 0.98 14.86
N LEU A 33 -9.37 1.26 14.40
CA LEU A 33 -9.02 1.57 13.03
C LEU A 33 -8.85 0.29 12.20
N HIS A 34 -9.48 0.26 11.02
CA HIS A 34 -9.31 -0.82 10.05
C HIS A 34 -8.61 -0.26 8.82
N GLU A 35 -7.35 -0.63 8.66
CA GLU A 35 -6.54 -0.29 7.49
C GLU A 35 -6.94 -1.18 6.30
N VAL A 36 -7.07 -0.58 5.12
CA VAL A 36 -7.33 -1.26 3.85
C VAL A 36 -6.32 -0.75 2.83
N ILE A 37 -5.48 -1.63 2.30
CA ILE A 37 -4.34 -1.29 1.45
C ILE A 37 -4.63 -1.67 0.00
N LYS A 38 -4.53 -0.70 -0.92
CA LYS A 38 -4.63 -0.91 -2.37
C LYS A 38 -3.30 -0.63 -3.04
N HIS A 39 -2.75 -1.64 -3.70
CA HIS A 39 -1.48 -1.58 -4.40
C HIS A 39 -1.66 -1.42 -5.91
N THR A 40 -1.12 -0.38 -6.54
CA THR A 40 -1.36 -0.07 -7.96
C THR A 40 -0.45 -0.79 -8.96
N ARG A 41 0.56 -1.53 -8.47
CA ARG A 41 1.56 -2.27 -9.28
C ARG A 41 2.35 -1.39 -10.25
N GLN A 42 2.57 -0.12 -9.90
CA GLN A 42 3.19 0.84 -10.81
C GLN A 42 4.71 0.69 -10.93
N HIS A 43 5.35 -0.14 -10.10
CA HIS A 43 6.72 -0.58 -10.31
C HIS A 43 7.00 -1.95 -9.65
N PHE A 44 7.89 -2.71 -10.28
CA PHE A 44 8.61 -3.91 -9.79
C PHE A 44 7.95 -5.28 -9.91
N ASP A 45 8.86 -6.24 -10.11
CA ASP A 45 8.68 -7.68 -10.01
C ASP A 45 7.97 -8.05 -8.71
N VAL A 46 6.94 -8.88 -8.83
CA VAL A 46 6.07 -9.35 -7.74
C VAL A 46 6.89 -9.89 -6.55
N ASN A 47 8.05 -10.47 -6.82
CA ASN A 47 8.93 -11.05 -5.81
C ASN A 47 9.55 -9.99 -4.88
N ILE A 48 9.91 -8.82 -5.40
CA ILE A 48 10.54 -7.76 -4.59
C ILE A 48 9.51 -7.10 -3.69
N SER A 49 8.31 -6.83 -4.20
CA SER A 49 7.25 -6.23 -3.39
C SER A 49 6.88 -7.12 -2.20
N LYS A 50 6.78 -8.44 -2.41
CA LYS A 50 6.50 -9.40 -1.33
C LYS A 50 7.54 -9.36 -0.21
N LEU A 51 8.83 -9.27 -0.57
CA LEU A 51 9.91 -9.16 0.41
C LEU A 51 9.79 -7.88 1.27
N PHE A 52 9.38 -6.76 0.69
CA PHE A 52 9.17 -5.52 1.45
C PHE A 52 8.01 -5.62 2.43
N PHE A 53 6.87 -6.18 2.03
CA PHE A 53 5.72 -6.37 2.93
C PHE A 53 6.11 -7.25 4.12
N GLU A 54 6.82 -8.35 3.88
CA GLU A 54 7.32 -9.25 4.92
C GLU A 54 8.32 -8.54 5.85
N LYS A 55 9.37 -7.90 5.31
CA LYS A 55 10.45 -7.33 6.12
C LYS A 55 10.05 -6.07 6.89
N LEU A 56 9.08 -5.31 6.38
CA LEU A 56 8.59 -4.10 7.04
C LEU A 56 7.35 -4.36 7.93
N TYR A 57 6.89 -5.62 8.01
CA TYR A 57 5.69 -6.02 8.73
C TYR A 57 4.43 -5.24 8.31
N ILE A 58 4.39 -4.82 7.04
CA ILE A 58 3.22 -4.17 6.43
C ILE A 58 2.22 -5.27 6.08
N PRO A 59 0.91 -5.09 6.34
CA PRO A 59 -0.11 -6.02 5.87
C PRO A 59 -0.03 -6.23 4.34
N GLU A 60 -0.37 -7.42 3.86
CA GLU A 60 -0.51 -7.61 2.41
C GLU A 60 -1.64 -6.73 1.86
N PRO A 61 -1.52 -6.21 0.62
CA PRO A 61 -2.57 -5.38 0.03
C PRO A 61 -3.90 -6.15 -0.13
N ASP A 62 -5.00 -5.56 0.34
CA ASP A 62 -6.36 -6.06 0.11
C ASP A 62 -6.75 -6.04 -1.37
N TYR A 63 -6.19 -5.10 -2.14
CA TYR A 63 -6.46 -4.95 -3.56
C TYR A 63 -5.18 -4.70 -4.35
N ILE A 64 -5.01 -5.35 -5.50
CA ILE A 64 -3.90 -5.12 -6.41
C ILE A 64 -4.42 -4.73 -7.79
N LEU A 65 -4.12 -3.51 -8.25
CA LEU A 65 -4.40 -3.09 -9.62
C LEU A 65 -3.26 -3.44 -10.57
N GLY A 66 -3.58 -3.71 -11.82
CA GLY A 66 -2.61 -4.01 -12.89
C GLY A 66 -2.18 -2.79 -13.71
N VAL A 67 -1.98 -1.63 -13.09
CA VAL A 67 -1.70 -0.34 -13.80
C VAL A 67 -0.27 -0.25 -14.35
N ALA A 68 0.46 -1.36 -14.39
CA ALA A 68 1.86 -1.40 -14.79
C ALA A 68 2.03 -1.19 -16.31
N SER A 69 3.18 -0.65 -16.72
CA SER A 69 3.70 -0.69 -18.11
C SER A 69 3.03 0.22 -19.15
N MET A 70 2.21 1.18 -18.74
CA MET A 70 1.63 2.15 -19.67
C MET A 70 2.39 3.49 -19.66
N GLY A 71 2.20 4.32 -20.69
CA GLY A 71 2.82 5.65 -20.77
C GLY A 71 2.44 6.54 -19.58
N HIS A 72 3.32 7.48 -19.20
CA HIS A 72 3.18 8.28 -17.98
C HIS A 72 1.80 8.95 -17.81
N GLY A 73 1.22 9.48 -18.89
CA GLY A 73 -0.12 10.08 -18.88
C GLY A 73 -1.24 9.08 -18.58
N SER A 74 -1.16 7.87 -19.14
CA SER A 74 -2.17 6.82 -18.91
C SER A 74 -2.11 6.24 -17.50
N MET A 75 -0.91 6.12 -16.90
CA MET A 75 -0.76 5.74 -15.50
C MET A 75 -1.36 6.78 -14.56
N THR A 76 -1.18 8.08 -14.86
CA THR A 76 -1.78 9.16 -14.08
C THR A 76 -3.30 9.14 -14.19
N GLY A 77 -3.87 8.91 -15.38
CA GLY A 77 -5.32 8.78 -15.58
C GLY A 77 -5.94 7.66 -14.74
N GLN A 78 -5.37 6.45 -14.79
CA GLN A 78 -5.88 5.29 -14.02
C GLN A 78 -5.69 5.39 -12.50
N ARG A 79 -4.99 6.42 -11.99
CA ARG A 79 -4.93 6.70 -10.54
C ARG A 79 -6.15 7.48 -10.05
N LEU A 80 -6.87 8.18 -10.94
CA LEU A 80 -7.97 9.09 -10.58
C LEU A 80 -9.36 8.44 -10.67
N VAL A 81 -9.46 7.28 -11.33
CA VAL A 81 -10.69 6.49 -11.57
C VAL A 81 -10.56 5.09 -11.01
#